data_AF-A0A1Z8SME6-F1
#
_entry.id   AF-A0A1Z8SME6-F1
#
_cell.length_a   1.000
_cell.length_b   1.000
_cell.length_c   1.000
_cell.angle_alpha   90.00
_cell.angle_beta   90.00
_cell.angle_gamma   90.00
#
_symmetry.space_group_name_H-M   'P 1'
#
loop_
_entity.id
_entity.type
_entity.pdbx_description
1 polymer ?
#
loop_
_entity_poly.entity_id
_entity_poly.type
_entity_poly.pdbx_seq_one_letter_code
_entity_poly.pdbx_strand_id
1 'polypeptide(L)'
;MAPEHFCLIVAGWEIAIGIPLLFRRQRFLQWLERVSHDTSKMRVFLGGWVAIGVAAVMGNPYPAWDLVGILSLLAWVTSVKCAIGVIWTDKLIRISLSMMKKGSPGLGGFVVGVGLALIYAFVSLKS
;
A
#
# COMPACT_ATOMS: atom_id res chain seq x y z
N MET A 1 -17.20 1.63 -1.79
CA MET A 1 -16.54 0.39 -1.31
C MET A 1 -16.45 0.50 0.21
N ALA A 2 -16.74 -0.55 0.98
CA ALA A 2 -16.60 -0.45 2.44
C ALA A 2 -15.11 -0.37 2.83
N PRO A 3 -14.74 0.45 3.84
CA PRO A 3 -13.35 0.64 4.25
C PRO A 3 -12.68 -0.66 4.72
N GLU A 4 -13.44 -1.59 5.28
CA GLU A 4 -12.98 -2.93 5.65
C GLU A 4 -12.46 -3.75 4.45
N HIS A 5 -13.14 -3.71 3.30
CA HIS A 5 -12.69 -4.38 2.08
C HIS A 5 -11.46 -3.70 1.48
N PHE A 6 -11.35 -2.38 1.62
CA PHE A 6 -10.15 -1.65 1.20
C PHE A 6 -8.92 -2.11 1.99
N CYS A 7 -9.07 -2.27 3.31
CA CYS A 7 -7.99 -2.74 4.16
C CYS A 7 -7.55 -4.17 3.85
N LEU A 8 -8.46 -5.05 3.43
CA LEU A 8 -8.09 -6.38 2.92
C LEU A 8 -7.27 -6.30 1.62
N ILE A 9 -7.62 -5.41 0.69
CA ILE A 9 -6.85 -5.21 -0.54
C ILE A 9 -5.44 -4.69 -0.21
N VAL A 10 -5.34 -3.70 0.68
CA VAL A 10 -4.06 -3.19 1.16
C VAL A 10 -3.27 -4.30 1.85
N ALA A 11 -3.90 -5.09 2.72
CA ALA A 11 -3.24 -6.19 3.42
C ALA A 11 -2.70 -7.25 2.46
N GLY A 12 -3.50 -7.66 1.47
CA GLY A 12 -3.06 -8.59 0.43
C GLY A 12 -1.87 -8.05 -0.35
N TRP A 13 -1.87 -6.75 -0.65
CA TRP A 13 -0.76 -6.08 -1.32
C TRP A 13 0.51 -6.00 -0.47
N GLU A 14 0.39 -5.60 0.80
CA GLU A 14 1.51 -5.56 1.76
C GLU A 14 2.13 -6.95 1.93
N ILE A 15 1.31 -8.00 2.04
CA ILE A 15 1.82 -9.39 2.12
C ILE A 15 2.50 -9.81 0.81
N ALA A 16 1.89 -9.50 -0.34
CA ALA A 16 2.42 -9.83 -1.66
C ALA A 16 3.76 -9.15 -1.96
N ILE A 17 4.02 -7.95 -1.41
CA ILE A 17 5.31 -7.25 -1.48
C ILE A 17 6.26 -7.72 -0.37
N GLY A 18 5.76 -7.84 0.85
CA GLY A 18 6.55 -8.10 2.05
C GLY A 18 7.21 -9.47 2.05
N ILE A 19 6.51 -10.52 1.59
CA ILE A 19 7.05 -11.87 1.46
C ILE A 19 8.27 -11.92 0.51
N PRO A 20 8.17 -11.48 -0.76
CA PRO A 20 9.34 -11.49 -1.65
C PRO A 20 10.43 -10.52 -1.20
N LEU A 21 10.10 -9.44 -0.49
CA LEU A 21 11.08 -8.54 0.11
C LEU A 21 11.86 -9.22 1.26
N LEU A 22 11.22 -10.10 2.04
CA LEU A 22 11.85 -10.90 3.10
C LEU A 22 12.74 -12.01 2.53
N PHE A 23 12.20 -12.84 1.64
CA PHE A 23 12.86 -14.08 1.22
C PHE A 23 13.73 -13.92 -0.02
N ARG A 24 13.39 -13.00 -0.93
CA ARG A 24 14.06 -12.85 -2.25
C ARG A 24 14.31 -11.39 -2.59
N ARG A 25 14.78 -10.61 -1.61
CA ARG A 25 15.00 -9.16 -1.71
C ARG A 25 15.69 -8.71 -2.99
N GLN A 26 16.83 -9.30 -3.34
CA GLN A 26 17.58 -8.90 -4.54
C GLN A 26 16.82 -9.16 -5.84
N ARG A 27 16.18 -10.33 -5.99
CA ARG A 27 15.36 -10.63 -7.18
C ARG A 27 14.13 -9.74 -7.25
N PHE A 28 13.50 -9.47 -6.11
CA PHE A 28 12.36 -8.57 -6.02
C PHE A 28 12.75 -7.14 -6.43
N LEU A 29 13.87 -6.62 -5.93
CA LEU A 29 14.37 -5.29 -6.29
C LEU A 29 14.70 -5.18 -7.79
N GLN A 30 15.32 -6.21 -8.38
CA GLN A 30 15.61 -6.24 -9.82
C GLN A 30 14.33 -6.33 -10.67
N TRP A 31 13.32 -7.05 -10.21
CA TRP A 31 12.02 -7.10 -10.85
C TRP A 31 11.32 -5.75 -10.74
N LEU A 32 11.32 -5.14 -9.55
CA LEU A 32 10.67 -3.86 -9.27
C LEU A 32 11.33 -2.73 -10.05
N GLU A 33 12.65 -2.73 -10.18
CA GLU A 33 13.40 -1.81 -11.04
C GLU A 33 12.98 -1.94 -12.51
N ARG A 34 12.83 -3.18 -13.02
CA ARG A 34 12.33 -3.43 -14.39
C ARG A 34 10.89 -2.93 -14.61
N VAL A 35 9.98 -3.24 -13.69
CA VAL A 35 8.57 -2.78 -13.79
C VAL A 35 8.50 -1.26 -13.67
N SER A 36 9.36 -0.67 -12.84
CA SER A 36 9.39 0.77 -12.61
C SER A 36 9.91 1.60 -13.78
N HIS A 37 10.60 0.95 -14.73
CA HIS A 37 11.09 1.59 -15.95
C HIS A 37 9.94 1.96 -16.91
N ASP A 38 8.78 1.33 -16.75
CA ASP A 38 7.56 1.66 -17.48
C ASP A 38 6.70 2.64 -16.66
N THR A 39 7.09 3.91 -16.68
CA THR A 39 6.44 4.98 -15.90
C THR A 39 4.95 5.09 -16.22
N SER A 40 4.54 4.82 -17.45
CA SER A 40 3.12 4.85 -17.87
C SER A 40 2.31 3.77 -17.17
N LYS A 41 2.80 2.52 -17.13
CA LYS A 41 2.13 1.45 -16.37
C LYS A 41 2.08 1.75 -14.87
N MET A 42 3.15 2.32 -14.32
CA MET A 42 3.18 2.71 -12.90
C MET A 42 2.18 3.83 -12.58
N ARG A 43 2.00 4.81 -13.47
CA ARG A 43 0.98 5.86 -13.31
C ARG A 43 -0.42 5.28 -13.34
N VAL A 44 -0.72 4.37 -14.27
CA VAL A 44 -2.02 3.70 -14.34
C VAL A 44 -2.26 2.87 -13.08
N PHE A 45 -1.24 2.13 -12.62
CA PHE A 45 -1.31 1.34 -11.39
C PHE A 45 -1.59 2.23 -10.16
N LEU A 46 -0.80 3.29 -9.97
CA LEU A 46 -1.00 4.25 -8.87
C LEU A 46 -2.34 4.97 -8.98
N GLY A 47 -2.79 5.31 -10.20
CA GLY A 47 -4.10 5.91 -10.45
C GLY A 47 -5.25 4.96 -10.07
N GLY A 48 -5.10 3.66 -10.34
CA GLY A 48 -6.02 2.63 -9.88
C GLY A 48 -6.12 2.58 -8.35
N TRP A 49 -4.99 2.68 -7.65
CA TRP A 49 -4.97 2.77 -6.19
C TRP A 49 -5.63 4.04 -5.65
N VAL A 50 -5.45 5.17 -6.31
CA VAL A 50 -6.18 6.41 -5.97
C VAL A 50 -7.68 6.19 -6.11
N ALA A 51 -8.14 5.62 -7.22
CA ALA A 51 -9.56 5.37 -7.45
C ALA A 51 -10.16 4.43 -6.38
N ILE A 52 -9.46 3.35 -6.05
CA ILE A 52 -9.87 2.39 -5.02
C ILE A 52 -9.92 3.06 -3.63
N GLY A 53 -8.91 3.87 -3.30
CA GLY A 53 -8.85 4.59 -2.03
C GLY A 53 -9.92 5.68 -1.91
N VAL A 54 -10.17 6.45 -2.96
CA VAL A 54 -11.26 7.45 -3.01
C VAL A 54 -12.61 6.75 -2.88
N ALA A 55 -12.82 5.61 -3.55
CA ALA A 55 -14.05 4.82 -3.43
C ALA A 55 -14.27 4.25 -2.02
N ALA A 56 -13.21 4.04 -1.24
CA ALA A 56 -13.27 3.64 0.16
C ALA A 56 -13.59 4.84 1.07
N VAL A 57 -12.96 6.00 0.83
CA VAL A 57 -13.24 7.25 1.55
C VAL A 57 -14.68 7.73 1.34
N MET A 58 -15.21 7.63 0.11
CA MET A 58 -16.62 7.96 -0.14
C MET A 58 -17.60 7.06 0.61
N GLY A 59 -17.18 5.83 0.95
CA GLY A 59 -17.99 4.90 1.75
C GLY A 59 -18.04 5.25 3.24
N ASN A 60 -17.03 5.95 3.76
CA ASN A 60 -17.05 6.51 5.11
C ASN A 60 -16.16 7.77 5.19
N PRO A 61 -16.71 8.96 4.97
CA PRO A 61 -15.91 10.19 4.83
C PRO A 61 -15.41 10.77 6.16
N TYR A 62 -15.94 10.32 7.31
CA TYR A 62 -15.62 10.89 8.62
C TYR A 62 -14.65 10.00 9.39
N PRO A 63 -13.38 10.39 9.54
CA PRO A 63 -12.46 9.69 10.44
C PRO A 63 -12.92 9.91 11.88
N ALA A 64 -13.24 8.82 12.56
CA ALA A 64 -13.51 8.76 13.98
C ALA A 64 -12.41 7.95 14.71
N TRP A 65 -12.42 7.99 16.04
CA TRP A 65 -11.45 7.27 16.89
C TRP A 65 -11.78 5.79 17.08
N ASP A 66 -12.90 5.33 16.50
CA ASP A 66 -13.24 3.93 16.42
C ASP A 66 -12.44 3.23 15.31
N LEU A 67 -12.45 1.89 15.34
CA LEU A 67 -11.66 1.09 14.42
C LEU A 67 -12.01 1.40 12.95
N VAL A 68 -13.28 1.64 12.63
CA VAL A 68 -13.72 1.99 11.27
C VAL A 68 -13.18 3.36 10.85
N GLY A 69 -13.18 4.35 11.76
CA GLY A 69 -12.61 5.66 11.52
C GLY A 69 -11.10 5.64 11.26
N ILE A 70 -10.35 4.80 11.99
CA ILE A 70 -8.91 4.58 11.74
C ILE A 70 -8.67 3.96 10.34
N LEU A 71 -9.50 2.99 9.93
CA LEU A 71 -9.39 2.40 8.59
C LEU A 71 -9.74 3.40 7.49
N SER A 72 -10.71 4.28 7.71
CA SER A 72 -11.00 5.39 6.78
C SER A 72 -9.83 6.37 6.68
N LEU A 73 -9.17 6.68 7.79
CA LEU A 73 -7.98 7.54 7.81
C LEU A 73 -6.81 6.89 7.04
N LEU A 74 -6.63 5.57 7.17
CA LEU A 74 -5.69 4.80 6.35
C LEU A 74 -6.03 4.84 4.85
N ALA A 75 -7.32 4.77 4.50
CA ALA A 75 -7.76 4.92 3.11
C ALA A 75 -7.45 6.32 2.56
N TRP A 76 -7.67 7.36 3.36
CA TRP A 76 -7.28 8.73 3.05
C TRP A 76 -5.78 8.88 2.82
N VAL A 77 -4.96 8.43 3.77
CA VAL A 77 -3.49 8.52 3.68
C VAL A 77 -2.97 7.77 2.47
N THR A 78 -3.50 6.57 2.22
CA THR A 78 -3.12 5.76 1.04
C THR A 78 -3.51 6.47 -0.26
N SER A 79 -4.72 7.02 -0.34
CA SER A 79 -5.21 7.76 -1.52
C SER A 79 -4.34 8.98 -1.82
N VAL A 80 -4.05 9.80 -0.81
CA VAL A 80 -3.22 11.00 -0.94
C VAL A 80 -1.80 10.62 -1.35
N LYS A 81 -1.22 9.59 -0.71
CA LYS A 81 0.12 9.08 -1.07
C LYS A 81 0.17 8.58 -2.51
N CYS A 82 -0.84 7.83 -2.96
CA CYS A 82 -0.92 7.36 -4.33
C CYS A 82 -1.16 8.51 -5.32
N ALA A 83 -1.95 9.52 -4.97
CA ALA A 83 -2.18 10.69 -5.83
C ALA A 83 -0.91 11.52 -6.03
N ILE A 84 -0.16 11.75 -4.95
CA ILE A 84 1.19 12.34 -5.04
C ILE A 84 2.10 11.45 -5.89
N GLY A 85 1.99 10.12 -5.76
CA GLY A 85 2.68 9.14 -6.59
C GLY A 85 2.36 9.21 -8.07
N VAL A 86 1.13 9.53 -8.46
CA VAL A 86 0.76 9.72 -9.88
C VAL A 86 1.40 10.98 -10.45
N ILE A 87 1.48 12.06 -9.67
CA ILE A 87 2.04 13.34 -10.14
C ILE A 87 3.58 13.28 -10.17
N TRP A 88 4.20 12.65 -9.17
CA TRP A 88 5.66 12.60 -8.97
C TRP A 88 6.25 11.20 -9.19
N THR A 89 5.67 10.42 -10.10
CA THR A 89 5.96 8.98 -10.28
C THR A 89 7.45 8.68 -10.41
N ASP A 90 8.17 9.39 -11.29
CA ASP A 90 9.59 9.14 -11.54
C ASP A 90 10.50 9.45 -10.33
N LYS A 91 10.13 10.44 -9.51
CA LYS A 91 10.86 10.77 -8.28
C LYS A 91 10.52 9.78 -7.17
N LEU A 92 9.25 9.45 -6.99
CA LEU A 92 8.78 8.54 -5.95
C LEU A 92 9.29 7.12 -6.16
N ILE A 93 9.32 6.64 -7.41
CA ILE A 93 9.91 5.36 -7.76
C ILE A 93 11.40 5.32 -7.41
N ARG A 94 12.18 6.33 -7.82
CA ARG A 94 13.62 6.37 -7.54
C ARG A 94 13.92 6.45 -6.05
N ILE A 95 13.17 7.25 -5.30
CA ILE A 95 13.31 7.36 -3.85
C ILE A 95 12.93 6.04 -3.18
N SER A 96 11.81 5.43 -3.58
CA SER A 96 11.34 4.16 -3.00
C SER A 96 12.31 3.02 -3.28
N LEU A 97 12.83 2.91 -4.52
CA LEU A 97 13.87 1.93 -4.87
C LEU A 97 15.15 2.18 -4.08
N SER A 98 15.58 3.43 -3.93
CA SER A 98 16.76 3.79 -3.14
C SER A 98 16.59 3.43 -1.67
N MET A 99 15.43 3.74 -1.08
CA MET A 99 15.09 3.36 0.29
C MET A 99 15.03 1.83 0.46
N MET A 100 14.39 1.10 -0.46
CA MET A 100 14.32 -0.35 -0.40
C MET A 100 15.67 -1.04 -0.68
N LYS A 101 16.58 -0.40 -1.44
CA LYS A 101 17.97 -0.85 -1.63
C LYS A 101 18.82 -0.60 -0.38
N LYS A 102 18.63 0.53 0.32
CA LYS A 102 19.37 0.90 1.54
C LYS A 102 18.79 0.35 2.85
N GLY A 103 17.54 -0.07 2.85
CA GLY A 103 16.82 -0.52 4.05
C GLY A 103 17.40 -1.80 4.66
N SER A 104 17.03 -2.09 5.91
CA SER A 104 17.37 -3.35 6.56
C SER A 104 16.51 -4.50 5.99
N PRO A 105 16.98 -5.76 6.04
CA PRO A 105 16.17 -6.92 5.66
C PRO A 105 14.90 -7.07 6.52
N GLY A 106 14.85 -6.47 7.71
CA GLY A 106 13.66 -6.42 8.57
C GLY A 106 12.50 -5.59 8.00
N LEU A 107 12.73 -4.78 6.95
CA LEU A 107 11.69 -3.96 6.33
C LEU A 107 10.57 -4.81 5.72
N GLY A 108 10.89 -5.97 5.15
CA GLY A 108 9.87 -6.91 4.67
C GLY A 108 9.03 -7.50 5.80
N GLY A 109 9.64 -7.74 6.97
CA GLY A 109 8.93 -8.23 8.16
C GLY A 109 7.96 -7.21 8.71
N PHE A 110 8.35 -5.93 8.72
CA PHE A 110 7.46 -4.83 9.08
C PHE A 110 6.26 -4.73 8.13
N VAL A 111 6.50 -4.77 6.81
CA VAL A 111 5.45 -4.72 5.76
C VAL A 111 4.47 -5.90 5.91
N VAL A 112 4.97 -7.13 6.09
CA VAL A 112 4.10 -8.29 6.36
C VAL A 112 3.33 -8.12 7.67
N GLY A 113 3.97 -7.61 8.72
CA GLY A 113 3.33 -7.34 10.02
C GLY A 113 2.18 -6.35 9.91
N VAL A 114 2.35 -5.27 9.13
CA VAL A 114 1.27 -4.31 8.82
C VAL A 114 0.13 -5.00 8.08
N GLY A 115 0.43 -5.82 7.08
CA GLY A 115 -0.59 -6.60 6.36
C GLY A 115 -1.39 -7.54 7.28
N LEU A 116 -0.70 -8.26 8.17
CA LEU A 116 -1.36 -9.13 9.15
C LEU A 116 -2.21 -8.35 10.16
N ALA A 117 -1.74 -7.19 10.61
CA ALA A 117 -2.51 -6.32 11.51
C ALA A 117 -3.79 -5.80 10.85
N LEU A 118 -3.75 -5.47 9.55
CA LEU A 118 -4.93 -5.08 8.78
C LEU A 118 -5.93 -6.23 8.61
N ILE A 119 -5.46 -7.46 8.39
CA ILE A 119 -6.33 -8.66 8.37
C ILE A 119 -6.98 -8.87 9.74
N TYR A 120 -6.21 -8.75 10.82
CA TYR A 120 -6.72 -8.88 12.17
C TYR A 120 -7.80 -7.83 12.49
N ALA A 121 -7.57 -6.58 12.09
CA ALA A 121 -8.55 -5.50 12.23
C ALA A 121 -9.84 -5.80 11.45
N PHE A 122 -9.74 -6.34 10.23
CA PHE A 122 -10.90 -6.77 9.44
C PHE A 122 -11.69 -7.88 10.15
N VAL A 123 -11.01 -8.91 10.66
CA VAL A 123 -11.66 -10.02 11.38
C VAL A 123 -12.34 -9.52 12.65
N SER A 124 -11.69 -8.60 13.38
CA SER A 124 -12.22 -8.02 14.62
C SER A 124 -13.46 -7.15 14.41
N LEU A 125 -13.63 -6.54 13.22
CA LEU A 125 -14.84 -5.78 12.88
C LEU A 125 -16.03 -6.66 12.48
N LYS A 126 -15.76 -7.91 12.11
CA LYS A 126 -16.79 -8.87 11.66
C LYS A 126 -17.27 -9.79 12.78
N SER A 127 -16.55 -9.81 13.91
CA SER A 127 -16.91 -10.54 15.14
C SER A 127 -17.81 -9.72 16.05
#